data_AF-A0A1G9VTS6-F1
#
_entry.id   AF-A0A1G9VTS6-F1
#
_cell.length_a   1.000
_cell.length_b   1.000
_cell.length_c   1.000
_cell.angle_alpha   90.00
_cell.angle_beta   90.00
_cell.angle_gamma   90.00
#
_symmetry.space_group_name_H-M   'P 1'
#
loop_
_entity.id
_entity.type
_entity.pdbx_description
1 polymer ?
#
loop_
_entity_poly.entity_id
_entity_poly.type
_entity_poly.pdbx_seq_one_letter_code
_entity_poly.pdbx_strand_id
1 'polypeptide(L)' 'ERINLKTEKLRDKYERTFKFDKINTAWVSDITYIATDEGWLYLAGIMDL' A
#
# COMPACT_ATOMS: atom_id res chain seq x y z
N GLU A 1 5.66 -5.09 -13.59
CA GLU A 1 5.07 -3.78 -13.97
C GLU A 1 6.19 -2.75 -14.10
N ARG A 2 6.04 -1.72 -14.94
CA ARG A 2 7.13 -0.75 -15.23
C ARG A 2 7.05 0.45 -14.27
N ILE A 3 8.20 0.89 -13.78
CA ILE A 3 8.34 2.10 -12.94
C ILE A 3 8.05 3.34 -13.80
N ASN A 4 7.33 4.31 -13.25
CA ASN A 4 7.22 5.65 -13.82
C ASN A 4 8.55 6.40 -13.61
N LEU A 5 9.32 6.57 -14.67
CA LEU A 5 10.65 7.21 -14.64
C LEU A 5 10.63 8.69 -14.18
N LYS A 6 9.47 9.33 -14.10
CA LYS A 6 9.33 10.71 -13.60
C LYS A 6 9.00 10.79 -12.12
N THR A 7 8.42 9.73 -11.54
CA THR A 7 7.91 9.74 -10.15
C THR A 7 8.46 8.61 -9.30
N GLU A 8 9.29 7.73 -9.87
CA GLU A 8 9.83 6.51 -9.28
C GLU A 8 8.79 5.54 -8.69
N LYS A 9 7.50 5.85 -8.84
CA LYS A 9 6.40 4.98 -8.41
C LYS A 9 6.12 3.91 -9.44
N LEU A 10 5.78 2.73 -8.96
CA LEU A 10 5.17 1.70 -9.79
C LEU A 10 3.90 2.26 -10.42
N ARG A 11 3.77 2.09 -11.74
CA ARG A 11 2.58 2.53 -12.46
C ARG A 11 1.39 1.68 -12.02
N ASP A 12 0.39 2.29 -11.40
CA ASP A 12 -0.89 1.62 -11.15
C ASP A 12 -1.55 1.28 -12.50
N LYS A 13 -1.83 0.00 -12.74
CA LYS A 13 -2.41 -0.50 -13.99
C LYS A 13 -3.75 0.15 -14.35
N TYR A 14 -4.49 0.61 -13.33
CA TYR A 14 -5.83 1.17 -13.49
C TYR A 14 -5.90 2.69 -13.26
N GLU A 15 -4.75 3.34 -13.05
CA GLU A 15 -4.65 4.80 -12.80
C GLU A 15 -5.67 5.31 -11.77
N ARG A 16 -5.85 4.54 -10.68
CA ARG A 16 -6.81 4.87 -9.62
C ARG A 16 -6.36 6.13 -8.90
N THR A 17 -7.27 7.09 -8.79
CA THR A 17 -7.04 8.34 -8.05
C THR A 17 -7.89 8.32 -6.79
N PHE A 18 -7.23 8.26 -5.63
CA PHE A 18 -7.86 8.41 -4.32
C PHE A 18 -7.54 9.82 -3.81
N LYS A 19 -8.57 10.65 -3.63
CA LYS A 19 -8.45 12.01 -3.10
C LYS A 19 -9.60 12.25 -2.14
N PHE A 20 -9.28 12.67 -0.91
CA PHE A 20 -10.24 12.95 0.13
C PHE A 20 -9.92 14.32 0.76
N ASP A 21 -10.94 15.11 1.05
CA ASP A 21 -10.77 16.48 1.56
C ASP A 21 -10.58 16.53 3.09
N LYS A 22 -10.65 15.39 3.77
CA LYS A 22 -10.57 15.26 5.23
C LYS A 22 -9.83 13.98 5.64
N ILE A 23 -9.07 14.07 6.72
CA ILE A 23 -8.48 12.91 7.40
C ILE A 23 -9.57 11.94 7.88
N ASN A 24 -9.26 10.65 7.96
CA ASN A 24 -10.15 9.59 8.38
C ASN A 24 -11.41 9.42 7.52
N THR A 25 -11.30 9.69 6.22
CA THR A 25 -12.42 9.52 5.28
C THR A 25 -12.42 8.14 4.64
N ALA A 26 -11.25 7.58 4.37
CA ALA A 26 -11.11 6.25 3.78
C ALA A 26 -9.82 5.60 4.24
N TRP A 27 -9.89 4.36 4.72
CA TRP A 27 -8.73 3.61 5.19
C TRP A 27 -8.49 2.41 4.31
N VAL A 28 -7.22 2.08 4.08
CA VAL A 28 -6.81 0.82 3.47
C VAL A 28 -6.11 -0.02 4.52
N SER A 29 -6.34 -1.33 4.46
CA SER A 29 -5.59 -2.31 5.23
C SER A 29 -5.14 -3.46 4.36
N ASP A 30 -4.04 -4.08 4.76
CA ASP A 30 -3.55 -5.31 4.15
C ASP A 30 -2.82 -6.15 5.22
N ILE A 31 -2.67 -7.44 4.93
CA ILE A 31 -1.89 -8.36 5.76
C ILE A 31 -0.83 -8.99 4.90
N THR A 32 0.40 -8.98 5.40
CA THR A 32 1.53 -9.68 4.78
C THR A 32 2.26 -10.56 5.77
N TYR A 33 3.17 -11.38 5.24
CA TYR A 33 3.94 -12.35 5.99
C TYR A 33 5.40 -11.94 5.99
N ILE A 34 6.00 -11.88 7.17
CA ILE A 34 7.43 -11.61 7.34
C ILE A 34 8.11 -12.89 7.77
N ALA A 35 9.06 -13.36 6.95
CA ALA A 35 9.89 -14.51 7.28
C ALA A 35 10.92 -14.12 8.36
N THR A 36 11.08 -14.98 9.36
CA THR A 36 12.13 -14.91 10.39
C THR A 36 12.80 -16.27 10.53
N ASP A 37 13.90 -16.32 11.29
CA ASP A 37 14.59 -17.59 11.59
C ASP A 37 13.74 -18.53 12.48
N GLU A 38 12.69 -18.01 13.11
CA GLU A 38 11.78 -18.75 13.99
C GLU A 38 10.42 -19.07 13.34
N GLY A 39 10.19 -18.65 12.09
CA GLY A 39 8.96 -18.91 11.35
C GLY A 39 8.40 -17.67 10.63
N TRP A 40 7.07 -17.59 10.52
CA TRP A 40 6.39 -16.48 9.84
C TRP A 40 5.63 -15.62 10.84
N LEU A 41 5.84 -14.31 10.75
CA LEU A 41 5.03 -13.32 11.46
C LEU A 41 3.96 -12.76 10.52
N TYR A 42 2.78 -12.49 11.07
CA TYR A 42 1.72 -11.79 10.38
C TYR A 42 1.84 -10.30 10.69
N LEU A 43 2.02 -9.47 9.65
CA LEU A 43 2.00 -8.02 9.76
C LEU A 43 0.68 -7.49 9.19
N ALA A 44 -0.14 -6.90 10.05
CA ALA A 44 -1.33 -6.16 9.63
C ALA A 44 -1.03 -4.65 9.65
N GLY A 45 -1.22 -3.98 8.52
CA GLY A 45 -1.05 -2.54 8.38
C GLY A 45 -2.38 -1.85 8.09
N ILE A 46 -2.57 -0.65 8.65
CA ILE A 46 -3.70 0.24 8.35
C ILE A 46 -3.14 1.61 7.99
N MET A 47 -3.66 2.21 6.92
CA MET A 47 -3.26 3.53 6.43
C MET A 47 -4.50 4.35 6.07
N ASP A 48 -4.51 5.61 6.48
CA ASP A 48 -5.49 6.61 6.02
C ASP A 48 -5.12 7.09 4.62
N LEU A 49 -6.11 7.17 3.71
CA LEU A 49 -5.93 7.48 2.27
C LEU A 49 -6.22 8.95 1.93
#